data_AF-A0A7J9J9K1-F1
#
_entry.id   AF-A0A7J9J9K1-F1
#
_cell.length_a   1.000
_cell.length_b   1.000
_cell.length_c   1.000
_cell.angle_alpha   90.00
_cell.angle_beta   90.00
_cell.angle_gamma   90.00
#
_symmetry.space_group_name_H-M   'P 1'
#
loop_
_entity.id
_entity.type
_entity.pdbx_description
1 polymer ?
#
loop_
_entity_poly.entity_id
_entity_poly.type
_entity_poly.pdbx_seq_one_letter_code
_entity_poly.pdbx_strand_id
1 'polypeptide(L)'
;MLLGNPQRRYFLDIDTGSDLTWIQCDAPCSSCAKGANPLYKPTKVNIVASGDSMCMEVQKNQKPQICETCQQCDYEIEYADRSSSLGVLAKDKLHLVTPNGSITNLDVVFGCAYDQQGILLNTLSKTDGILGLSKAKVSLPSQLASKGIINNVVGHCLATDVASGGYMFLGDDFVPNWGMSWVPMLGSPLIEFYDTQLVKINYGSSSLSLGAKDSDKARVVFDSGSSYTYFTKQSYAELVSSLSEVSELGFIQDASDPTLPVCWRAPFPIR
;
A
#
# COMPACT_ATOMS: atom_id res chain seq x y z
N MET A 1 5.38 13.07 -2.63
CA MET A 1 4.41 13.63 -3.60
C MET A 1 4.46 15.16 -3.57
N LEU A 2 4.33 15.85 -4.71
CA LEU A 2 4.27 17.32 -4.80
C LEU A 2 2.90 17.76 -5.34
N LEU A 3 2.11 18.49 -4.55
CA LEU A 3 0.71 18.79 -4.86
C LEU A 3 0.34 20.27 -4.72
N GLY A 4 -0.66 20.70 -5.49
CA GLY A 4 -1.32 21.99 -5.36
C GLY A 4 -0.66 23.16 -6.09
N ASN A 5 -1.24 24.35 -5.98
CA ASN A 5 -0.68 25.59 -6.53
C ASN A 5 -0.81 26.74 -5.52
N PRO A 6 0.29 27.15 -4.83
CA PRO A 6 1.68 26.73 -5.03
C PRO A 6 1.95 25.27 -4.61
N GLN A 7 2.98 24.64 -5.21
CA GLN A 7 3.34 23.25 -4.91
C GLN A 7 3.78 23.07 -3.45
N ARG A 8 3.30 22.00 -2.82
CA ARG A 8 3.66 21.56 -1.46
C ARG A 8 4.10 20.11 -1.45
N ARG A 9 4.98 19.77 -0.53
CA ARG A 9 5.53 18.41 -0.38
C ARG A 9 4.75 17.63 0.66
N TYR A 10 4.49 16.37 0.33
CA TYR A 10 3.90 15.37 1.21
C TYR A 10 4.71 14.08 1.17
N PHE A 11 5.02 13.53 2.34
CA PHE A 11 5.66 12.22 2.52
C PHE A 11 4.59 11.17 2.72
N LEU A 12 4.68 10.04 2.04
CA LEU A 12 3.62 9.03 2.06
C LEU A 12 4.22 7.65 2.25
N ASP A 13 3.52 6.80 2.99
CA ASP A 13 3.84 5.38 3.07
C ASP A 13 3.47 4.69 1.76
N ILE A 14 4.35 3.81 1.26
CA ILE A 14 4.21 3.15 -0.04
C ILE A 14 3.36 1.90 0.14
N ASP A 15 2.22 1.83 -0.55
CA ASP A 15 1.26 0.75 -0.36
C ASP A 15 0.73 0.22 -1.70
N THR A 16 1.23 -0.95 -2.12
CA THR A 16 0.74 -1.67 -3.30
C THR A 16 -0.53 -2.48 -3.04
N GLY A 17 -0.96 -2.58 -1.78
CA GLY A 17 -2.18 -3.22 -1.34
C GLY A 17 -3.40 -2.28 -1.31
N SER A 18 -3.24 -0.96 -1.42
CA SER A 18 -4.37 -0.01 -1.44
C SER A 18 -4.57 0.72 -2.76
N ASP A 19 -5.84 1.00 -3.05
CA ASP A 19 -6.28 1.62 -4.30
C ASP A 19 -6.03 3.12 -4.30
N LEU A 20 -6.50 3.83 -3.27
CA LEU A 20 -6.53 5.28 -3.26
C LEU A 20 -5.30 5.87 -2.56
N THR A 21 -4.54 6.69 -3.27
CA THR A 21 -3.60 7.61 -2.64
C THR A 21 -4.38 8.68 -1.87
N TRP A 22 -4.03 8.91 -0.60
CA TRP A 22 -4.66 9.95 0.21
C TRP A 22 -3.64 10.68 1.07
N ILE A 23 -3.97 11.94 1.39
CA ILE A 23 -3.18 12.81 2.26
C ILE A 23 -4.08 13.47 3.31
N GLN A 24 -3.50 13.89 4.43
CA GLN A 24 -4.22 14.59 5.48
C GLN A 24 -4.60 16.02 5.09
N CYS A 25 -5.83 16.40 5.45
CA CYS A 25 -6.45 17.64 5.03
C CYS A 25 -6.89 18.55 6.17
N ASP A 26 -6.88 19.85 5.89
CA ASP A 26 -7.41 20.90 6.75
C ASP A 26 -8.93 20.95 6.57
N ALA A 27 -9.62 20.10 7.32
CA ALA A 27 -11.06 20.01 7.42
C ALA A 27 -11.44 19.75 8.90
N PRO A 28 -12.71 19.92 9.30
CA PRO A 28 -13.16 19.53 10.64
C PRO A 28 -12.78 18.08 10.93
N CYS A 29 -11.79 17.93 11.80
CA CYS A 29 -11.19 16.66 12.13
C CYS A 29 -11.84 16.08 13.38
N SER A 30 -12.23 14.80 13.30
CA SER A 30 -12.70 14.03 14.46
C SER A 30 -11.52 13.36 15.18
N SER A 31 -10.74 12.56 14.44
CA SER A 31 -9.53 11.90 14.93
C SER A 31 -8.48 11.95 13.84
N CYS A 32 -7.44 12.77 13.96
CA CYS A 32 -6.39 12.87 12.93
C CYS A 32 -5.04 12.62 13.55
N ALA A 33 -4.25 11.79 12.87
CA ALA A 33 -2.84 11.70 13.14
C ALA A 33 -2.18 13.07 12.87
N LYS A 34 -1.00 13.29 13.44
CA LYS A 34 -0.20 14.46 13.09
C LYS A 34 0.86 14.07 12.07
N GLY A 35 0.66 14.50 10.83
CA GLY A 35 1.62 14.28 9.75
C GLY A 35 2.89 15.13 9.84
N ALA A 36 3.81 14.86 8.92
CA ALA A 36 5.12 15.51 8.84
C ALA A 36 5.08 16.95 8.28
N ASN A 37 4.11 17.25 7.43
CA ASN A 37 3.95 18.52 6.72
C ASN A 37 2.61 19.20 7.05
N PRO A 38 2.46 20.52 6.76
CA PRO A 38 1.18 21.19 6.93
C PRO A 38 0.07 20.55 6.08
N LEU A 39 -1.10 20.39 6.69
CA LEU A 39 -2.29 19.81 6.06
C LEU A 39 -2.62 20.46 4.70
N TYR A 40 -3.08 19.63 3.76
CA TYR A 40 -3.59 20.12 2.47
C TYR A 40 -4.90 20.89 2.69
N LYS A 41 -5.01 22.06 2.07
CA LYS A 41 -6.18 22.94 2.23
C LYS A 41 -7.01 22.92 0.94
N PRO A 42 -8.00 22.03 0.80
CA PRO A 42 -8.86 22.01 -0.38
C PRO A 42 -9.70 23.28 -0.45
N THR A 43 -9.95 23.76 -1.67
CA THR A 43 -11.04 24.71 -1.94
C THR A 43 -12.25 23.97 -2.52
N LYS A 44 -13.42 24.62 -2.57
CA LYS A 44 -14.63 23.99 -3.14
C LYS A 44 -14.45 23.47 -4.56
N VAL A 45 -13.60 24.12 -5.37
CA VAL A 45 -13.32 23.68 -6.74
C VAL A 45 -12.42 22.45 -6.82
N ASN A 46 -11.71 22.12 -5.75
CA ASN A 46 -10.91 20.90 -5.67
C ASN A 46 -11.76 19.68 -5.31
N ILE A 47 -12.93 19.85 -4.70
CA ILE A 47 -13.73 18.71 -4.23
C ILE A 47 -14.39 18.02 -5.42
N VAL A 48 -14.22 16.71 -5.49
CA VAL A 48 -14.80 15.87 -6.53
C VAL A 48 -16.27 15.63 -6.22
N ALA A 49 -17.13 15.82 -7.22
CA ALA A 49 -18.56 15.60 -7.08
C ALA A 49 -18.90 14.10 -7.01
N SER A 50 -20.00 13.75 -6.33
CA SER A 50 -20.46 12.36 -6.18
C SER A 50 -20.73 11.65 -7.52
N GLY A 51 -21.12 12.38 -8.56
CA GLY A 51 -21.34 11.83 -9.91
C GLY A 51 -20.07 11.62 -10.75
N ASP A 52 -18.88 11.93 -10.24
CA ASP A 52 -17.63 11.75 -10.98
C ASP A 52 -17.31 10.26 -11.18
N SER A 53 -16.75 9.92 -12.34
CA SER A 53 -16.31 8.55 -12.65
C SER A 53 -15.33 7.96 -11.62
N MET A 54 -14.44 8.77 -11.06
CA MET A 54 -13.50 8.32 -10.02
C MET A 54 -14.21 8.08 -8.69
N CYS A 55 -15.31 8.79 -8.42
CA CYS A 55 -16.13 8.53 -7.25
C CYS A 55 -16.80 7.16 -7.33
N MET A 56 -17.42 6.86 -8.47
CA MET A 56 -18.03 5.55 -8.73
C MET A 56 -17.02 4.41 -8.61
N GLU A 57 -15.78 4.64 -9.05
CA GLU A 57 -14.70 3.66 -8.93
C GLU A 57 -14.33 3.36 -7.47
N VAL A 58 -14.23 4.38 -6.61
CA VAL A 58 -13.94 4.20 -5.18
C VAL A 58 -15.10 3.53 -4.45
N GLN A 59 -16.33 3.88 -4.81
CA GLN A 59 -17.53 3.39 -4.14
C GLN A 59 -18.02 2.01 -4.65
N LYS A 60 -17.43 1.48 -5.73
CA LYS A 60 -17.90 0.22 -6.37
C LYS A 60 -17.95 -0.99 -5.44
N ASN A 61 -17.06 -1.01 -4.44
CA ASN A 61 -16.94 -2.10 -3.45
C ASN A 61 -17.54 -1.73 -2.08
N GLN A 62 -17.96 -0.47 -1.90
CA GLN A 62 -18.65 -0.04 -0.70
C GLN A 62 -20.14 -0.40 -0.83
N LYS A 63 -20.82 -0.65 0.31
CA LYS A 63 -22.28 -0.71 0.27
C LYS A 63 -22.78 0.62 -0.29
N PRO A 64 -23.70 0.63 -1.28
CA PRO A 64 -24.20 1.87 -1.85
C PRO A 64 -24.91 2.68 -0.76
N GLN A 65 -24.16 3.57 -0.10
CA GLN A 65 -24.73 4.78 0.46
C GLN A 65 -24.89 5.72 -0.74
N ILE A 66 -25.91 5.45 -1.55
CA ILE A 66 -26.41 6.46 -2.49
C ILE A 66 -26.98 7.56 -1.59
N CYS A 67 -26.12 8.49 -1.22
CA CYS A 67 -26.54 9.70 -0.57
C CYS A 67 -27.05 10.63 -1.68
N GLU A 68 -28.35 10.55 -1.95
CA GLU A 68 -29.02 11.33 -3.01
C GLU A 68 -28.82 12.85 -2.83
N THR A 69 -28.46 13.30 -1.62
CA THR A 69 -28.19 14.71 -1.28
C THR A 69 -26.70 15.06 -1.18
N CYS A 70 -25.79 14.10 -1.26
CA CYS A 70 -24.36 14.36 -1.12
C CYS A 70 -23.81 14.96 -2.42
N GLN A 71 -23.31 16.20 -2.33
CA GLN A 71 -22.72 16.90 -3.47
C GLN A 71 -21.24 16.56 -3.68
N GLN A 72 -20.60 15.99 -2.67
CA GLN A 72 -19.20 15.59 -2.67
C GLN A 72 -19.05 14.07 -2.67
N CYS A 73 -17.91 13.59 -3.14
CA CYS A 73 -17.57 12.19 -3.08
C CYS A 73 -16.83 11.84 -1.79
N ASP A 74 -17.53 11.24 -0.84
CA ASP A 74 -16.93 10.71 0.39
C ASP A 74 -16.33 9.32 0.12
N TYR A 75 -15.28 8.99 0.87
CA TYR A 75 -14.68 7.66 0.88
C TYR A 75 -14.35 7.22 2.32
N GLU A 76 -14.36 5.90 2.51
CA GLU A 76 -13.78 5.25 3.69
C GLU A 76 -12.93 4.05 3.20
N ILE A 77 -11.71 3.96 3.72
CA ILE A 77 -10.82 2.82 3.51
C ILE A 77 -10.64 2.13 4.86
N GLU A 78 -10.90 0.82 4.90
CA GLU A 78 -10.56 -0.04 6.03
C GLU A 78 -9.37 -0.92 5.62
N TYR A 79 -8.30 -0.88 6.40
CA TYR A 79 -7.09 -1.67 6.17
C TYR A 79 -7.18 -3.03 6.87
N ALA A 80 -6.33 -3.98 6.45
CA ALA A 80 -6.32 -5.34 7.01
C ALA A 80 -6.00 -5.38 8.52
N ASP A 81 -5.29 -4.37 9.03
CA ASP A 81 -4.99 -4.19 10.46
C ASP A 81 -6.16 -3.55 11.26
N ARG A 82 -7.29 -3.30 10.60
CA ARG A 82 -8.51 -2.64 11.11
C ARG A 82 -8.35 -1.15 11.43
N SER A 83 -7.26 -0.53 10.99
CA SER A 83 -7.22 0.93 10.90
C SER A 83 -8.11 1.41 9.75
N SER A 84 -8.51 2.67 9.81
CA SER A 84 -9.31 3.26 8.73
C SER A 84 -8.92 4.70 8.46
N SER A 85 -9.23 5.16 7.24
CA SER A 85 -9.10 6.53 6.79
C SER A 85 -10.37 6.94 6.07
N LEU A 86 -11.00 8.02 6.55
CA LEU A 86 -12.21 8.61 5.99
C LEU A 86 -11.91 10.04 5.52
N GLY A 87 -12.49 10.39 4.38
CA GLY A 87 -12.28 11.69 3.75
C GLY A 87 -13.19 11.95 2.56
N VAL A 88 -12.83 12.99 1.80
CA VAL A 88 -13.43 13.30 0.49
C VAL A 88 -12.44 13.11 -0.63
N LEU A 89 -12.90 12.79 -1.84
CA LEU A 89 -12.05 12.89 -3.02
C LEU A 89 -11.82 14.35 -3.38
N ALA A 90 -10.55 14.68 -3.63
CA ALA A 90 -10.11 15.96 -4.14
C ALA A 90 -9.35 15.76 -5.45
N LYS A 91 -9.36 16.79 -6.29
CA LYS A 91 -8.63 16.88 -7.55
C LYS A 91 -7.77 18.14 -7.55
N ASP A 92 -6.48 17.97 -7.78
CA ASP A 92 -5.53 19.07 -7.86
C ASP A 92 -4.29 18.67 -8.68
N LYS A 93 -3.41 19.65 -8.93
CA LYS A 93 -2.19 19.47 -9.71
C LYS A 93 -1.14 18.69 -8.95
N LEU A 94 -0.77 17.54 -9.50
CA LEU A 94 0.46 16.81 -9.18
C LEU A 94 1.60 17.33 -10.06
N HIS A 95 2.74 17.61 -9.42
CA HIS A 95 3.97 18.03 -10.09
C HIS A 95 4.95 16.85 -10.09
N LEU A 96 5.18 16.26 -11.26
CA LEU A 96 6.13 15.17 -11.45
C LEU A 96 7.44 15.71 -12.02
N VAL A 97 8.55 15.35 -11.37
CA VAL A 97 9.89 15.59 -11.91
C VAL A 97 10.33 14.34 -12.64
N THR A 98 10.50 14.44 -13.96
CA THR A 98 10.95 13.32 -14.80
C THR A 98 12.46 13.12 -14.68
N PRO A 99 13.02 11.96 -15.11
CA PRO A 99 14.45 11.69 -15.00
C PRO A 99 15.37 12.73 -15.68
N ASN A 100 14.88 13.38 -16.74
CA ASN A 100 15.59 14.47 -17.43
C ASN A 100 15.47 15.84 -16.73
N GLY A 101 14.85 15.90 -15.55
CA GLY A 101 14.65 17.11 -14.76
C GLY A 101 13.47 18.00 -15.19
N SER A 102 12.70 17.60 -16.21
CA SER A 102 11.51 18.35 -16.63
C SER A 102 10.35 18.19 -15.63
N ILE A 103 9.50 19.21 -15.54
CA ILE A 103 8.31 19.17 -14.68
C ILE A 103 7.10 18.90 -15.55
N THR A 104 6.39 17.81 -15.26
CA THR A 104 5.10 17.48 -15.86
C THR A 104 4.00 17.70 -14.83
N ASN A 105 3.03 18.54 -15.17
CA ASN A 105 1.90 18.87 -14.31
C ASN A 105 0.63 18.25 -14.85
N LEU A 106 -0.14 17.62 -13.98
CA LEU A 106 -1.42 17.04 -14.34
C LEU A 106 -2.37 17.07 -13.15
N ASP A 107 -3.66 17.14 -13.42
CA ASP A 107 -4.66 16.94 -12.37
C ASP A 107 -4.78 15.45 -12.05
N VAL A 108 -4.67 15.13 -10.76
CA VAL A 108 -4.91 13.80 -10.21
C VAL A 108 -5.99 13.86 -9.15
N VAL A 109 -6.75 12.78 -9.03
CA VAL A 109 -7.71 12.55 -7.95
C VAL A 109 -7.00 11.81 -6.81
N PHE A 110 -7.22 12.25 -5.58
CA PHE A 110 -6.66 11.66 -4.38
C PHE A 110 -7.63 11.84 -3.20
N GLY A 111 -7.43 11.08 -2.14
CA GLY A 111 -8.19 11.22 -0.90
C GLY A 111 -7.69 12.38 -0.06
N CYS A 112 -8.62 13.21 0.39
CA CYS A 112 -8.40 14.32 1.31
C CYS A 112 -8.96 13.90 2.68
N ALA A 113 -8.10 13.33 3.52
CA ALA A 113 -8.47 12.60 4.72
C ALA A 113 -8.57 13.52 5.94
N TYR A 114 -9.60 13.33 6.77
CA TYR A 114 -9.83 14.11 7.99
C TYR A 114 -10.36 13.29 9.18
N ASP A 115 -10.44 11.97 9.03
CA ASP A 115 -10.64 11.05 10.14
C ASP A 115 -9.81 9.79 9.91
N GLN A 116 -8.98 9.42 10.89
CA GLN A 116 -8.14 8.23 10.91
C GLN A 116 -8.36 7.49 12.23
N GLN A 117 -8.43 6.16 12.15
CA GLN A 117 -8.68 5.30 13.31
C GLN A 117 -7.61 4.21 13.41
N GLY A 118 -7.51 3.58 14.59
CA GLY A 118 -6.60 2.47 14.83
C GLY A 118 -5.13 2.88 14.82
N ILE A 119 -4.26 2.03 14.27
CA ILE A 119 -2.80 2.21 14.37
C ILE A 119 -2.29 3.41 13.53
N LEU A 120 -3.03 3.84 12.51
CA LEU A 120 -2.71 5.01 11.68
C LEU A 120 -2.54 6.30 12.49
N LEU A 121 -3.24 6.42 13.62
CA LEU A 121 -3.08 7.56 14.54
C LEU A 121 -1.65 7.71 15.07
N ASN A 122 -0.90 6.61 15.13
CA ASN A 122 0.44 6.55 15.72
C ASN A 122 1.55 6.41 14.66
N THR A 123 1.29 5.78 13.52
CA THR A 123 2.32 5.47 12.51
C THR A 123 2.62 6.64 11.59
N LEU A 124 1.65 7.53 11.34
CA LEU A 124 1.79 8.64 10.40
C LEU A 124 2.63 9.82 10.93
N SER A 125 3.32 9.68 12.06
CA SER A 125 4.15 10.77 12.62
C SER A 125 5.27 11.28 11.70
N LYS A 126 5.66 10.48 10.69
CA LYS A 126 6.70 10.80 9.70
C LYS A 126 6.17 10.92 8.27
N THR A 127 4.89 10.66 8.06
CA THR A 127 4.22 10.70 6.75
C THR A 127 3.00 11.60 6.84
N ASP A 128 2.32 11.82 5.74
CA ASP A 128 1.18 12.71 5.59
C ASP A 128 -0.04 11.94 5.05
N GLY A 129 0.05 10.62 4.98
CA GLY A 129 -0.93 9.73 4.37
C GLY A 129 -0.26 8.55 3.67
N ILE A 130 -1.01 7.90 2.78
CA ILE A 130 -0.62 6.67 2.09
C ILE A 130 -0.64 6.88 0.58
N LEU A 131 0.39 6.38 -0.09
CA LEU A 131 0.53 6.30 -1.53
C LEU A 131 0.00 4.94 -2.00
N GLY A 132 -1.30 4.90 -2.32
CA GLY A 132 -1.96 3.73 -2.92
C GLY A 132 -1.50 3.49 -4.35
N LEU A 133 -0.98 2.29 -4.60
CA LEU A 133 -0.32 1.87 -5.83
C LEU A 133 -0.92 0.63 -6.47
N SER A 134 -2.11 0.18 -6.05
CA SER A 134 -2.77 -1.00 -6.62
C SER A 134 -3.08 -0.84 -8.13
N LYS A 135 -3.68 -1.87 -8.73
CA LYS A 135 -4.12 -1.85 -10.14
C LYS A 135 -5.47 -1.15 -10.35
N ALA A 136 -6.10 -0.61 -9.29
CA ALA A 136 -7.39 0.06 -9.39
C ALA A 136 -7.32 1.29 -10.28
N LYS A 137 -8.42 1.66 -10.97
CA LYS A 137 -8.40 2.82 -11.88
C LYS A 137 -8.16 4.15 -11.16
N VAL A 138 -8.59 4.23 -9.90
CA VAL A 138 -8.38 5.42 -9.05
C VAL A 138 -6.94 5.50 -8.52
N SER A 139 -6.14 4.43 -8.60
CA SER A 139 -4.77 4.47 -8.11
C SER A 139 -3.91 5.45 -8.91
N LEU A 140 -2.88 6.00 -8.26
CA LEU A 140 -2.01 6.97 -8.91
C LEU A 140 -1.37 6.40 -10.19
N PRO A 141 -0.79 5.18 -10.21
CA PRO A 141 -0.22 4.60 -11.42
C PRO A 141 -1.22 4.52 -12.58
N SER A 142 -2.45 4.07 -12.31
CA SER A 142 -3.51 3.97 -13.32
C SER A 142 -3.92 5.34 -13.86
N GLN A 143 -4.02 6.35 -13.00
CA GLN A 143 -4.29 7.73 -13.43
C GLN A 143 -3.17 8.28 -14.32
N LEU A 144 -1.90 8.01 -13.99
CA LEU A 144 -0.75 8.42 -14.81
C LEU A 144 -0.73 7.70 -16.17
N ALA A 145 -0.98 6.39 -16.17
CA ALA A 145 -1.04 5.59 -17.38
C ALA A 145 -2.19 6.02 -18.31
N SER A 146 -3.37 6.34 -17.75
CA SER A 146 -4.52 6.82 -18.53
C SER A 146 -4.26 8.14 -19.26
N LYS A 147 -3.29 8.93 -18.77
CA LYS A 147 -2.84 10.19 -19.36
C LYS A 147 -1.59 10.04 -20.24
N GLY A 148 -1.12 8.82 -20.44
CA GLY A 148 0.07 8.51 -21.24
C GLY A 148 1.39 8.98 -20.62
N ILE A 149 1.42 9.21 -19.29
CA ILE A 149 2.63 9.66 -18.59
C ILE A 149 3.59 8.50 -18.33
N ILE A 150 3.05 7.31 -18.04
CA ILE A 150 3.84 6.09 -17.79
C ILE A 150 3.21 4.91 -18.54
N ASN A 151 4.03 3.93 -18.92
CA ASN A 151 3.53 2.58 -19.17
C ASN A 151 3.15 1.99 -17.82
N ASN A 152 1.92 1.50 -17.64
CA ASN A 152 1.28 1.14 -16.36
C ASN A 152 2.05 0.08 -15.55
N VAL A 153 3.19 0.48 -14.99
CA VAL A 153 4.22 -0.33 -14.35
C VAL A 153 4.70 0.46 -13.14
N VAL A 154 4.83 -0.25 -12.03
CA VAL A 154 5.38 0.27 -10.78
C VAL A 154 6.45 -0.70 -10.32
N GLY A 155 7.59 -0.17 -9.88
CA GLY A 155 8.62 -0.97 -9.23
C GLY A 155 9.21 -0.23 -8.05
N HIS A 156 9.66 -0.99 -7.05
CA HIS A 156 10.33 -0.45 -5.89
C HIS A 156 11.46 -1.37 -5.41
N CYS A 157 12.51 -0.77 -4.88
CA CYS A 157 13.59 -1.43 -4.18
C CYS A 157 13.65 -0.84 -2.77
N LEU A 158 13.16 -1.61 -1.79
CA LEU A 158 13.13 -1.19 -0.39
C LEU A 158 14.47 -1.54 0.26
N ALA A 159 15.09 -0.55 0.89
CA ALA A 159 16.37 -0.77 1.57
C ALA A 159 16.18 -1.42 2.93
N THR A 160 17.18 -2.22 3.33
CA THR A 160 17.26 -2.82 4.66
C THR A 160 17.81 -1.86 5.72
N ASP A 161 18.54 -0.82 5.31
CA ASP A 161 19.06 0.23 6.18
C ASP A 161 18.28 1.54 5.99
N VAL A 162 17.84 2.11 7.11
CA VAL A 162 17.15 3.40 7.16
C VAL A 162 18.05 4.54 6.66
N ALA A 163 19.37 4.41 6.80
CA ALA A 163 20.32 5.44 6.39
C ALA A 163 20.54 5.52 4.86
N SER A 164 20.46 4.39 4.14
CA SER A 164 20.71 4.36 2.69
C SER A 164 19.47 4.73 1.88
N GLY A 165 18.27 4.46 2.40
CA GLY A 165 17.01 4.67 1.69
C GLY A 165 16.83 3.74 0.48
N GLY A 166 15.58 3.52 0.08
CA GLY A 166 15.22 2.79 -1.13
C GLY A 166 14.91 3.71 -2.32
N TYR A 167 14.43 3.13 -3.43
CA TYR A 167 13.88 3.89 -4.54
C TYR A 167 12.61 3.24 -5.09
N MET A 168 11.77 4.04 -5.74
CA MET A 168 10.66 3.56 -6.56
C MET A 168 10.71 4.21 -7.94
N PHE A 169 10.08 3.57 -8.91
CA PHE A 169 9.88 4.11 -10.24
C PHE A 169 8.45 3.84 -10.73
N LEU A 170 7.96 4.75 -11.56
CA LEU A 170 6.67 4.69 -12.23
C LEU A 170 6.96 4.70 -13.74
N GLY A 171 6.50 3.68 -14.46
CA GLY A 171 6.94 3.40 -15.82
C GLY A 171 7.85 2.17 -15.91
N ASP A 172 8.25 1.83 -17.13
CA ASP A 172 9.03 0.62 -17.45
C ASP A 172 10.51 0.89 -17.73
N ASP A 173 10.94 2.17 -17.78
CA ASP A 173 12.32 2.58 -18.08
C ASP A 173 13.39 1.93 -17.19
N PHE A 174 13.03 1.62 -15.93
CA PHE A 174 13.94 1.05 -14.93
C PHE A 174 13.74 -0.44 -14.70
N VAL A 175 12.90 -1.11 -15.49
CA VAL A 175 12.72 -2.57 -15.41
C VAL A 175 14.00 -3.27 -15.89
N PRO A 176 14.66 -4.10 -15.06
CA PRO A 176 15.87 -4.79 -15.47
C PRO A 176 15.64 -5.74 -16.66
N ASN A 177 16.52 -5.68 -17.66
CA ASN A 177 16.47 -6.54 -18.85
C ASN A 177 16.90 -8.00 -18.58
N TRP A 178 17.47 -8.29 -17.42
CA TRP A 178 17.97 -9.61 -17.03
C TRP A 178 17.90 -9.80 -15.50
N GLY A 179 17.97 -11.05 -15.04
CA GLY A 179 17.96 -11.37 -13.61
C GLY A 179 16.58 -11.32 -12.93
N MET A 180 15.52 -11.09 -13.70
CA MET A 180 14.14 -11.12 -13.20
C MET A 180 13.47 -12.48 -13.45
N SER A 181 12.66 -12.90 -12.47
CA SER A 181 11.68 -13.98 -12.64
C SER A 181 10.29 -13.37 -12.77
N TRP A 182 9.54 -13.82 -13.77
CA TRP A 182 8.21 -13.31 -14.07
C TRP A 182 7.16 -14.36 -13.75
N VAL A 183 6.05 -13.92 -13.16
CA VAL A 183 4.86 -14.74 -12.92
C VAL A 183 3.64 -13.97 -13.42
N PRO A 184 2.65 -14.65 -14.04
CA PRO A 184 1.44 -13.98 -14.46
C PRO A 184 0.68 -13.47 -13.23
N MET A 185 0.28 -12.22 -13.27
CA MET A 185 -0.70 -11.71 -12.32
C MET A 185 -2.06 -12.37 -12.57
N LEU A 186 -2.78 -12.68 -11.50
CA LEU A 186 -4.15 -13.13 -11.64
C LEU A 186 -5.02 -11.94 -12.10
N GLY A 187 -5.76 -12.15 -13.18
CA GLY A 187 -6.74 -11.19 -13.67
C GLY A 187 -8.09 -11.46 -13.03
N SER A 188 -8.58 -10.52 -12.22
CA SER A 188 -9.95 -10.54 -11.70
C SER A 188 -10.53 -9.13 -11.77
N PRO A 189 -11.73 -8.95 -12.34
CA PRO A 189 -12.41 -7.64 -12.32
C PRO A 189 -12.72 -7.12 -10.92
N LEU A 190 -12.72 -8.01 -9.92
CA LEU A 190 -13.11 -7.71 -8.53
C LEU A 190 -11.91 -7.57 -7.57
N ILE A 191 -10.70 -7.96 -8.00
CA ILE A 191 -9.51 -7.98 -7.14
C ILE A 191 -8.41 -7.20 -7.83
N GLU A 192 -8.06 -6.06 -7.24
CA GLU A 192 -7.13 -5.09 -7.82
C GLU A 192 -5.75 -5.11 -7.16
N PHE A 193 -5.50 -6.08 -6.27
CA PHE A 193 -4.20 -6.35 -5.69
C PHE A 193 -3.23 -6.95 -6.70
N TYR A 194 -1.92 -6.76 -6.49
CA TYR A 194 -0.89 -7.52 -7.20
C TYR A 194 -0.81 -8.93 -6.63
N ASP A 195 -1.60 -9.86 -7.19
CA ASP A 195 -1.64 -11.25 -6.76
C ASP A 195 -1.28 -12.25 -7.86
N THR A 196 -0.75 -13.39 -7.45
CA THR A 196 -0.48 -14.54 -8.33
C THR A 196 -0.87 -15.86 -7.67
N GLN A 197 -0.94 -16.93 -8.45
CA GLN A 197 -1.24 -18.27 -7.94
C GLN A 197 -0.03 -18.82 -7.18
N LEU A 198 -0.28 -19.28 -5.96
CA LEU A 198 0.73 -19.91 -5.12
C LEU A 198 0.63 -21.43 -5.27
N VAL A 199 1.66 -22.04 -5.84
CA VAL A 199 1.66 -23.50 -6.11
C VAL A 199 2.17 -24.30 -4.93
N LYS A 200 3.21 -23.80 -4.25
CA LYS A 200 3.87 -24.52 -3.16
C LYS A 200 4.65 -23.55 -2.27
N ILE A 201 4.70 -23.85 -0.97
CA ILE A 201 5.62 -23.22 -0.02
C ILE A 201 6.56 -24.31 0.49
N ASN A 202 7.87 -24.06 0.48
CA ASN A 202 8.85 -24.96 1.08
C ASN A 202 9.71 -24.20 2.09
N TYR A 203 10.06 -24.88 3.19
CA TYR A 203 11.11 -24.47 4.12
C TYR A 203 12.11 -25.61 4.24
N GLY A 204 13.35 -25.39 3.81
CA GLY A 204 14.34 -26.47 3.68
C GLY A 204 13.82 -27.58 2.77
N SER A 205 13.77 -28.82 3.29
CA SER A 205 13.21 -29.98 2.57
C SER A 205 11.70 -30.18 2.79
N SER A 206 11.10 -29.43 3.72
CA SER A 206 9.71 -29.58 4.14
C SER A 206 8.77 -28.77 3.25
N SER A 207 7.74 -29.43 2.73
CA SER A 207 6.63 -28.78 2.03
C SER A 207 5.57 -28.35 3.03
N LEU A 208 5.22 -27.07 3.05
CA LEU A 208 4.16 -26.56 3.90
C LEU A 208 2.82 -26.61 3.16
N SER A 209 1.76 -26.96 3.88
CA SER A 209 0.38 -26.88 3.42
C SER A 209 0.04 -25.45 3.06
N LEU A 210 -0.73 -25.28 1.99
CA LEU A 210 -1.25 -23.96 1.59
C LEU A 210 -2.46 -23.54 2.44
N GLY A 211 -3.00 -24.43 3.28
CA GLY A 211 -4.16 -24.14 4.14
C GLY A 211 -5.47 -23.87 3.39
N ALA A 212 -5.48 -23.90 2.06
CA ALA A 212 -6.66 -23.76 1.23
C ALA A 212 -7.36 -25.12 1.08
N LYS A 213 -8.70 -25.16 1.24
CA LYS A 213 -9.51 -26.35 0.94
C LYS A 213 -9.37 -26.84 -0.51
N ASP A 214 -8.91 -25.94 -1.38
CA ASP A 214 -8.69 -26.14 -2.79
C ASP A 214 -7.28 -25.59 -3.08
N SER A 215 -6.26 -26.45 -2.99
CA SER A 215 -4.84 -26.08 -3.13
C SER A 215 -4.57 -25.33 -4.43
N ASP A 216 -5.35 -25.60 -5.47
CA ASP A 216 -5.26 -24.99 -6.79
C ASP A 216 -5.73 -23.53 -6.82
N LYS A 217 -6.23 -22.98 -5.70
CA LYS A 217 -6.70 -21.60 -5.58
C LYS A 217 -5.91 -20.75 -4.59
N ALA A 218 -4.83 -21.28 -3.99
CA ALA A 218 -4.00 -20.49 -3.10
C ALA A 218 -3.38 -19.30 -3.86
N ARG A 219 -3.30 -18.15 -3.19
CA ARG A 219 -2.80 -16.91 -3.77
C ARG A 219 -1.79 -16.27 -2.84
N VAL A 220 -0.87 -15.52 -3.42
CA VAL A 220 0.01 -14.60 -2.71
C VAL A 220 -0.26 -13.20 -3.23
N VAL A 221 -0.33 -12.25 -2.31
CA VAL A 221 -0.46 -10.82 -2.61
C VAL A 221 0.89 -10.16 -2.32
N PHE A 222 1.38 -9.34 -3.26
CA PHE A 222 2.57 -8.53 -3.09
C PHE A 222 2.18 -7.14 -2.59
N ASP A 223 2.44 -6.90 -1.30
CA ASP A 223 1.98 -5.72 -0.59
C ASP A 223 3.14 -5.03 0.16
N SER A 224 3.53 -3.86 -0.33
CA SER A 224 4.54 -3.02 0.33
C SER A 224 4.02 -2.31 1.59
N GLY A 225 2.71 -2.20 1.77
CA GLY A 225 2.07 -1.66 2.97
C GLY A 225 2.06 -2.65 4.14
N SER A 226 2.44 -3.90 3.89
CA SER A 226 2.52 -4.96 4.89
C SER A 226 3.96 -5.15 5.39
N SER A 227 4.23 -4.74 6.63
CA SER A 227 5.57 -4.85 7.24
C SER A 227 6.13 -6.28 7.32
N TYR A 228 5.26 -7.29 7.41
CA TYR A 228 5.63 -8.70 7.53
C TYR A 228 4.98 -9.55 6.44
N THR A 229 5.49 -10.76 6.23
CA THR A 229 4.81 -11.77 5.41
C THR A 229 3.78 -12.52 6.25
N TYR A 230 2.53 -12.51 5.81
CA TYR A 230 1.43 -13.20 6.47
C TYR A 230 1.15 -14.55 5.81
N PHE A 231 0.93 -15.57 6.63
CA PHE A 231 0.64 -16.93 6.21
C PHE A 231 -0.77 -17.33 6.63
N THR A 232 -1.34 -18.34 5.96
CA THR A 232 -2.52 -19.00 6.52
C THR A 232 -2.19 -19.60 7.88
N LYS A 233 -3.19 -19.75 8.76
CA LYS A 233 -2.97 -20.32 10.09
C LYS A 233 -2.26 -21.67 10.05
N GLN A 234 -2.60 -22.53 9.09
CA GLN A 234 -1.98 -23.85 8.95
C GLN A 234 -0.54 -23.73 8.46
N SER A 235 -0.29 -22.99 7.38
CA SER A 235 1.07 -22.80 6.85
C SER A 235 2.01 -22.19 7.90
N TYR A 236 1.52 -21.22 8.67
CA TYR A 236 2.28 -20.60 9.76
C TYR A 236 2.64 -21.60 10.86
N ALA A 237 1.69 -22.42 11.30
CA ALA A 237 1.92 -23.42 12.34
C ALA A 237 2.95 -24.48 11.88
N GLU A 238 2.86 -24.93 10.63
CA GLU A 238 3.81 -25.87 10.05
C GLU A 238 5.22 -25.25 9.88
N LEU A 239 5.30 -23.97 9.49
CA LEU A 239 6.56 -23.21 9.44
C LEU A 239 7.20 -23.13 10.84
N VAL A 240 6.44 -22.69 11.85
CA VAL A 240 6.92 -22.59 13.23
C VAL A 240 7.39 -23.95 13.77
N SER A 241 6.66 -25.02 13.47
CA SER A 241 7.07 -26.38 13.84
C SER A 241 8.39 -26.79 13.16
N SER A 242 8.55 -26.44 11.88
CA SER A 242 9.77 -26.74 11.12
C SER A 242 10.97 -25.93 11.61
N LEU A 243 10.74 -24.75 12.18
CA LEU A 243 11.80 -23.92 12.76
C LEU A 243 12.42 -24.51 14.03
N SER A 244 11.88 -25.59 14.61
CA SER A 244 12.57 -26.33 15.68
C SER A 244 13.97 -26.81 15.28
N GLU A 245 14.23 -27.04 13.98
CA GLU A 245 15.54 -27.36 13.43
C GLU A 245 16.59 -26.26 13.73
N VAL A 246 16.19 -24.99 13.87
CA VAL A 246 17.14 -23.90 14.18
C VAL A 246 17.71 -24.01 15.59
N SER A 247 17.01 -24.70 16.51
CA SER A 247 17.54 -25.00 17.83
C SER A 247 18.73 -25.98 17.76
N GLU A 248 18.77 -26.86 16.75
CA GLU A 248 19.94 -27.71 16.49
C GLU A 248 21.16 -26.89 16.06
N LEU A 249 20.93 -25.71 15.45
CA LEU A 249 21.97 -24.73 15.11
C LEU A 249 22.36 -23.83 16.28
N GLY A 250 21.84 -24.09 17.48
CA GLY A 250 22.17 -23.37 18.71
C GLY A 250 21.32 -22.12 18.96
N PHE A 251 20.30 -21.84 18.16
CA PHE A 251 19.37 -20.73 18.43
C PHE A 251 18.46 -21.06 19.61
N ILE A 252 18.28 -20.09 20.50
CA ILE A 252 17.45 -20.23 21.69
C ILE A 252 16.18 -19.41 21.50
N GLN A 253 15.02 -20.00 21.78
CA GLN A 253 13.77 -19.26 21.71
C GLN A 253 13.78 -18.11 22.72
N ASP A 254 13.56 -16.88 22.23
CA ASP A 254 13.61 -15.66 23.03
C ASP A 254 12.19 -15.20 23.37
N ALA A 255 11.70 -15.65 24.52
CA ALA A 255 10.40 -15.24 25.04
C ALA A 255 10.39 -13.80 25.59
N SER A 256 11.56 -13.14 25.69
CA SER A 256 11.64 -11.75 26.16
C SER A 256 11.40 -10.72 25.06
N ASP A 257 11.46 -11.14 23.79
CA ASP A 257 11.16 -10.31 22.63
C ASP A 257 9.70 -10.50 22.20
N PRO A 258 8.81 -9.51 22.41
CA PRO A 258 7.39 -9.61 22.07
C PRO A 258 7.09 -9.14 20.63
N THR A 259 8.10 -8.89 19.79
CA THR A 259 7.92 -8.30 18.45
C THR A 259 7.06 -9.20 17.55
N LEU A 260 7.26 -10.52 17.63
CA LEU A 260 6.48 -11.53 16.94
C LEU A 260 6.09 -12.66 17.90
N PRO A 261 5.10 -13.51 17.56
CA PRO A 261 4.68 -14.62 18.43
C PRO A 261 5.79 -15.63 18.72
N VAL A 262 6.80 -15.73 17.84
CA VAL A 262 7.95 -16.61 17.99
C VAL A 262 9.21 -15.87 17.56
N CYS A 263 10.15 -15.71 18.48
CA CYS A 263 11.45 -15.10 18.26
C CYS A 263 12.57 -16.05 18.71
N TRP A 264 13.74 -15.96 18.08
CA TRP A 264 14.94 -16.66 18.49
C TRP A 264 16.10 -15.70 18.65
N ARG A 265 16.95 -15.97 19.62
CA ARG A 265 18.23 -15.29 19.83
C ARG A 265 19.37 -16.26 19.52
N ALA A 266 20.32 -15.81 18.73
CA ALA A 266 21.59 -16.50 18.60
C ALA A 266 22.45 -16.27 19.88
N PRO A 267 23.08 -17.31 20.43
CA PRO A 267 24.04 -17.16 21.52
C PRO A 267 25.40 -16.62 21.03
N PHE A 268 25.52 -16.33 19.74
CA PHE A 268 26.69 -15.79 19.06
C PHE A 268 26.29 -14.59 18.19
N PRO A 269 27.23 -13.68 17.88
CA PRO A 269 26.98 -12.61 16.92
C PRO A 269 26.62 -13.19 15.54
N ILE A 270 25.49 -12.76 14.98
CA ILE A 270 25.11 -13.03 13.59
C ILE A 270 25.86 -12.01 12.73
N ARG A 271 26.62 -12.49 11.74
CA ARG A 271 27.33 -11.64 10.76
C ARG A 271 26.47 -11.36 9.54
#